data_AF-A0A5D5AT07-F1
#
_entry.id   AF-A0A5D5AT07-F1
#
_cell.length_a   1.000
_cell.length_b   1.000
_cell.length_c   1.000
_cell.angle_alpha   90.00
_cell.angle_beta   90.00
_cell.angle_gamma   90.00
#
_symmetry.space_group_name_H-M   'P 1'
#
loop_
_entity.id
_entity.type
_entity.pdbx_description
1 polymer ?
#
loop_
_entity_poly.entity_id
_entity_poly.type
_entity_poly.pdbx_seq_one_letter_code
_entity_poly.pdbx_strand_id
1 'polypeptide(L)'
;MAPIPTLQSLATACKRFGPGRLPRADQRELGAGYAGAAAAVSIAVVYALATTVVYLLGVTHDFVHPFWSASALVAVPFVVPAAFLVAAAVWRYLPDRTPFFGAVAGALATVLTYAFALVLVFLTLLVVLAVGGTGTGIETTTELLEVASMLTVVIGIFAVILTGWLTIPIGCLSGTIYERARAVPVR
;
A
#
# COMPACT_ATOMS: atom_id res chain seq x y z
N MET A 1 15.86 27.47 -8.40
CA MET A 1 16.54 26.30 -7.80
C MET A 1 16.83 25.30 -8.90
N ALA A 2 18.10 25.03 -9.19
CA ALA A 2 18.48 24.02 -10.18
C ALA A 2 18.05 22.62 -9.69
N PRO A 3 17.46 21.76 -10.52
CA PRO A 3 17.11 20.40 -10.12
C PRO A 3 18.40 19.62 -9.81
N ILE A 4 18.42 18.95 -8.66
CA ILE A 4 19.51 18.08 -8.24
C ILE A 4 19.66 16.99 -9.32
N PRO A 5 20.87 16.69 -9.82
CA PRO A 5 21.09 15.77 -10.94
C PRO A 5 20.44 14.37 -10.73
N THR A 6 20.25 13.96 -9.48
CA THR A 6 19.58 12.70 -9.10
C THR A 6 18.06 12.71 -9.38
N LEU A 7 17.38 13.84 -9.19
CA LEU A 7 15.93 13.98 -9.45
C LEU A 7 15.62 13.95 -10.94
N GLN A 8 16.48 14.53 -11.77
CA GLN A 8 16.34 14.41 -13.23
C GLN A 8 16.51 12.97 -13.68
N SER A 9 17.53 12.26 -13.18
CA SER A 9 17.73 10.84 -13.48
C SER A 9 16.53 9.97 -13.07
N LEU A 10 15.97 10.21 -11.87
CA LEU A 10 14.76 9.53 -11.40
C LEU A 10 13.55 9.84 -12.28
N ALA A 11 13.34 11.11 -12.65
CA ALA A 11 12.25 11.50 -13.53
C ALA A 11 12.39 10.86 -14.93
N THR A 12 13.60 10.81 -15.48
CA THR A 12 13.88 10.15 -16.76
C THR A 12 13.68 8.63 -16.67
N ALA A 13 14.12 8.00 -15.58
CA ALA A 13 13.89 6.58 -15.34
C ALA A 13 12.39 6.27 -15.18
N CYS A 14 11.64 7.08 -14.41
CA CYS A 14 10.20 6.93 -14.25
C CYS A 14 9.43 7.14 -15.57
N LYS A 15 9.92 8.00 -16.47
CA LYS A 15 9.32 8.22 -17.80
C LYS A 15 9.72 7.12 -18.81
N ARG A 16 10.95 6.62 -18.75
CA ARG A 16 11.49 5.64 -19.73
C ARG A 16 11.16 4.19 -19.38
N PHE A 17 11.17 3.86 -18.09
CA PHE A 17 10.98 2.50 -17.58
C PHE A 17 9.83 2.37 -16.58
N GLY A 18 9.35 3.48 -16.03
CA GLY A 18 8.38 3.47 -14.94
C GLY A 18 6.95 3.88 -15.35
N PRO A 19 6.17 4.44 -14.41
CA PRO A 19 4.73 4.64 -14.57
C PRO A 19 4.36 5.64 -15.67
N GLY A 20 5.29 6.43 -16.19
CA GLY A 20 5.02 7.38 -17.28
C GLY A 20 4.63 6.74 -18.61
N ARG A 21 4.80 5.42 -18.78
CA ARG A 21 4.33 4.65 -19.95
C ARG A 21 2.95 4.02 -19.76
N LEU A 22 2.39 4.10 -18.55
CA LEU A 22 1.10 3.47 -18.25
C LEU A 22 -0.05 4.32 -18.80
N PRO A 23 -1.19 3.69 -19.16
CA PRO A 23 -2.32 4.40 -19.75
C PRO A 23 -2.77 5.58 -18.88
N ARG A 24 -2.85 6.77 -19.49
CA ARG A 24 -3.29 8.01 -18.84
C ARG A 24 -2.44 8.47 -17.63
N ALA A 25 -1.18 8.04 -17.55
CA ALA A 25 -0.26 8.47 -16.48
C ALA A 25 0.10 9.97 -16.51
N ASP A 26 -0.24 10.68 -17.59
CA ASP A 26 -0.18 12.13 -17.72
C ASP A 26 -1.21 12.84 -16.83
N GLN A 27 -2.33 12.18 -16.51
CA GLN A 27 -3.31 12.69 -15.56
C GLN A 27 -2.76 12.60 -14.14
N ARG A 28 -2.79 13.72 -13.41
CA ARG A 28 -2.25 13.82 -12.04
C ARG A 28 -2.77 12.74 -11.11
N GLU A 29 -4.07 12.47 -11.17
CA GLU A 29 -4.74 11.52 -10.29
C GLU A 29 -4.28 10.08 -10.59
N LEU A 30 -4.28 9.68 -11.86
CA LEU A 30 -3.90 8.33 -12.26
C LEU A 30 -2.40 8.09 -12.10
N GLY A 31 -1.56 9.09 -12.38
CA GLY A 31 -0.13 9.04 -12.11
C GLY A 31 0.19 8.84 -10.62
N ALA A 32 -0.55 9.51 -9.73
CA ALA A 32 -0.44 9.29 -8.28
C ALA A 32 -0.90 7.88 -7.89
N GLY A 33 -1.99 7.38 -8.50
CA GLY A 33 -2.43 5.99 -8.35
C GLY A 33 -1.32 4.99 -8.66
N TYR A 34 -0.65 5.13 -9.81
CA TYR A 34 0.46 4.25 -10.18
C TYR A 34 1.66 4.36 -9.24
N ALA A 35 1.98 5.57 -8.77
CA ALA A 35 3.04 5.78 -7.79
C ALA A 35 2.71 5.10 -6.44
N GLY A 36 1.46 5.20 -5.97
CA GLY A 36 0.98 4.53 -4.77
C GLY A 36 1.02 3.00 -4.89
N ALA A 37 0.53 2.46 -6.02
CA ALA A 37 0.60 1.03 -6.31
C ALA A 37 2.04 0.50 -6.33
N ALA A 38 2.96 1.21 -6.99
CA ALA A 38 4.38 0.85 -7.05
C ALA A 38 5.03 0.89 -5.66
N ALA A 39 4.71 1.89 -4.85
CA ALA A 39 5.16 1.98 -3.46
C ALA A 39 4.66 0.80 -2.64
N ALA A 40 3.37 0.44 -2.76
CA ALA A 40 2.78 -0.70 -2.05
C ALA A 40 3.48 -2.03 -2.40
N VAL A 41 3.71 -2.31 -3.69
CA VAL A 41 4.45 -3.50 -4.13
C VAL A 41 5.87 -3.49 -3.56
N SER A 42 6.57 -2.36 -3.66
CA SER A 42 7.94 -2.23 -3.18
C SER A 42 8.04 -2.51 -1.68
N ILE A 43 7.11 -1.95 -0.89
CA ILE A 43 7.04 -2.20 0.55
C ILE A 43 6.78 -3.68 0.84
N ALA A 44 5.80 -4.30 0.17
CA ALA A 44 5.47 -5.71 0.40
C ALA A 44 6.66 -6.62 0.11
N VAL A 45 7.37 -6.38 -0.99
CA VAL A 45 8.58 -7.14 -1.37
C VAL A 45 9.71 -6.92 -0.38
N VAL A 46 10.00 -5.66 -0.02
CA VAL A 46 11.07 -5.34 0.94
C VAL A 46 10.77 -5.96 2.29
N TYR A 47 9.53 -5.89 2.77
CA TYR A 47 9.13 -6.49 4.03
C TYR A 47 9.24 -8.02 4.02
N ALA A 48 8.76 -8.68 2.96
CA ALA A 48 8.87 -10.12 2.80
C ALA A 48 10.34 -10.58 2.76
N LEU A 49 11.19 -9.87 2.00
CA LEU A 49 12.63 -10.18 1.94
C LEU A 49 13.31 -9.94 3.29
N ALA A 50 13.06 -8.81 3.93
CA ALA A 50 13.68 -8.46 5.21
C ALA A 50 13.35 -9.49 6.29
N THR A 51 12.07 -9.85 6.46
CA THR A 51 11.64 -10.87 7.41
C THR A 51 12.23 -12.24 7.09
N THR A 52 12.27 -12.64 5.82
CA THR A 52 12.88 -13.91 5.40
C THR A 52 14.39 -13.96 5.69
N VAL A 53 15.13 -12.89 5.36
CA VAL A 53 16.58 -12.83 5.59
C VAL A 53 16.89 -12.86 7.09
N VAL A 54 16.18 -12.08 7.90
CA VAL A 54 16.39 -12.06 9.36
C VAL A 54 16.12 -13.43 9.98
N TYR A 55 15.09 -14.14 9.49
CA TYR A 55 14.83 -15.53 9.89
C TYR A 55 15.99 -16.48 9.50
N LEU A 56 16.49 -16.39 8.27
CA LEU A 56 17.61 -17.21 7.78
C LEU A 56 18.93 -16.95 8.54
N LEU A 57 19.08 -15.76 9.13
CA LEU A 57 20.21 -15.42 10.00
C LEU A 57 20.09 -16.00 11.42
N GLY A 58 19.05 -16.79 11.70
CA GLY A 58 18.86 -17.50 12.97
C GLY A 58 18.10 -16.69 14.02
N VAL A 59 17.53 -15.54 13.68
CA VAL A 59 16.67 -14.77 14.59
C VAL A 59 15.28 -15.41 14.61
N THR A 60 15.04 -16.30 15.56
CA THR A 60 13.77 -16.99 15.74
C THR A 60 12.91 -16.27 16.77
N HIS A 61 12.28 -15.18 16.36
CA HIS A 61 11.26 -14.48 17.15
C HIS A 61 9.92 -14.56 16.43
N ASP A 62 8.80 -14.63 17.15
CA ASP A 62 7.45 -14.76 16.58
C ASP A 62 7.12 -13.69 15.51
N PHE A 63 7.69 -12.49 15.63
CA PHE A 63 7.52 -11.38 14.67
C PHE A 63 8.36 -11.51 13.38
N VAL A 64 9.31 -12.45 13.35
CA VAL A 64 10.18 -12.74 12.19
C VAL A 64 9.83 -14.11 11.57
N HIS A 65 8.73 -14.73 12.00
CA HIS A 65 8.30 -16.01 11.47
C HIS A 65 7.99 -15.92 9.96
N PRO A 66 8.32 -16.94 9.13
CA PRO A 66 8.05 -16.96 7.69
C PRO A 66 6.58 -16.73 7.31
N PHE A 67 5.67 -16.99 8.24
CA PHE A 67 4.25 -16.64 8.15
C PHE A 67 4.03 -15.17 7.77
N TRP A 68 4.75 -14.23 8.42
CA TRP A 68 4.59 -12.80 8.16
C TRP A 68 5.12 -12.37 6.78
N SER A 69 6.17 -13.05 6.31
CA SER A 69 6.69 -12.86 4.95
C SER A 69 5.65 -13.30 3.92
N ALA A 70 5.10 -14.51 4.08
CA ALA A 70 4.07 -15.04 3.20
C ALA A 70 2.80 -14.18 3.23
N SER A 71 2.36 -13.73 4.40
CA SER A 71 1.16 -12.90 4.54
C SER A 71 1.29 -11.57 3.80
N ALA A 72 2.47 -10.97 3.77
CA ALA A 72 2.70 -9.74 3.02
C ALA A 72 2.51 -9.93 1.51
N LEU A 73 2.93 -11.08 0.97
CA LEU A 73 2.73 -11.44 -0.44
C LEU A 73 1.26 -11.77 -0.75
N VAL A 74 0.58 -12.47 0.16
CA VAL A 74 -0.86 -12.77 0.02
C VAL A 74 -1.71 -11.50 0.08
N ALA A 75 -1.25 -10.45 0.78
CA ALA A 75 -1.96 -9.18 0.87
C ALA A 75 -1.87 -8.31 -0.40
N VAL A 76 -0.86 -8.53 -1.26
CA VAL A 76 -0.63 -7.76 -2.50
C VAL A 76 -1.88 -7.57 -3.37
N PRO A 77 -2.68 -8.60 -3.71
CA PRO A 77 -3.88 -8.43 -4.53
C PRO A 77 -4.93 -7.50 -3.92
N PHE A 78 -4.89 -7.24 -2.62
CA PHE A 78 -5.81 -6.32 -1.93
C PHE A 78 -5.18 -4.92 -1.79
N VAL A 79 -3.94 -4.87 -1.32
CA VAL A 79 -3.25 -3.62 -1.00
C VAL A 79 -2.90 -2.83 -2.25
N VAL A 80 -2.54 -3.48 -3.36
CA VAL A 80 -2.12 -2.78 -4.58
C VAL A 80 -3.29 -2.04 -5.26
N PRO A 81 -4.46 -2.67 -5.51
CA PRO A 81 -5.62 -1.95 -6.02
C PRO A 81 -6.11 -0.87 -5.04
N ALA A 82 -6.09 -1.15 -3.73
CA ALA A 82 -6.43 -0.18 -2.71
C ALA A 82 -5.53 1.08 -2.80
N ALA A 83 -4.22 0.87 -2.84
CA ALA A 83 -3.23 1.95 -2.94
C ALA A 83 -3.42 2.78 -4.21
N PHE A 84 -3.71 2.13 -5.34
CA PHE A 84 -3.98 2.82 -6.59
C PHE A 84 -5.20 3.73 -6.48
N LEU A 85 -6.35 3.17 -6.07
CA LEU A 85 -7.62 3.90 -6.01
C LEU A 85 -7.58 5.02 -4.99
N VAL A 86 -7.01 4.74 -3.81
CA VAL A 86 -6.90 5.71 -2.72
C VAL A 86 -5.94 6.84 -3.08
N ALA A 87 -4.76 6.54 -3.63
CA ALA A 87 -3.83 7.59 -4.05
C ALA A 87 -4.43 8.45 -5.17
N ALA A 88 -5.11 7.85 -6.15
CA ALA A 88 -5.81 8.61 -7.18
C ALA A 88 -6.90 9.52 -6.59
N ALA A 89 -7.71 9.01 -5.65
CA ALA A 89 -8.74 9.77 -4.97
C ALA A 89 -8.16 10.93 -4.14
N VAL A 90 -7.08 10.67 -3.37
CA VAL A 90 -6.44 11.72 -2.56
C VAL A 90 -5.92 12.84 -3.46
N TRP A 91 -5.26 12.52 -4.56
CA TRP A 91 -4.76 13.55 -5.49
C TRP A 91 -5.85 14.29 -6.26
N ARG A 92 -7.05 13.72 -6.35
CA ARG A 92 -8.23 14.36 -6.92
C ARG A 92 -8.92 15.33 -5.97
N TYR A 93 -9.07 14.92 -4.70
CA TYR A 93 -9.93 15.60 -3.74
C TYR A 93 -9.17 16.47 -2.73
N LEU A 94 -7.87 16.26 -2.55
CA LEU A 94 -7.08 17.07 -1.61
C LEU A 94 -6.90 18.49 -2.17
N PRO A 95 -7.21 19.55 -1.39
CA PRO A 95 -7.07 20.92 -1.86
C PRO A 95 -5.65 21.29 -2.26
N ASP A 96 -5.49 21.99 -3.39
CA ASP A 96 -4.18 22.39 -3.93
C ASP A 96 -3.41 23.37 -3.03
N ARG A 97 -4.10 24.05 -2.10
CA ARG A 97 -3.49 24.99 -1.15
C ARG A 97 -2.85 24.32 0.07
N THR A 98 -2.85 22.98 0.13
CA THR A 98 -2.27 22.22 1.24
C THR A 98 -0.75 22.41 1.31
N PRO A 99 -0.17 22.89 2.43
CA PRO A 99 1.28 22.99 2.58
C PRO A 99 1.91 21.61 2.53
N PHE A 100 3.07 21.49 1.88
CA PHE A 100 3.76 20.21 1.65
C PHE A 100 2.85 19.15 1.02
N PHE A 101 2.02 19.54 0.04
CA PHE A 101 1.01 18.71 -0.61
C PHE A 101 1.44 17.25 -0.81
N GLY A 102 2.60 17.01 -1.45
CA GLY A 102 3.06 15.65 -1.74
C GLY A 102 3.27 14.77 -0.50
N ALA A 103 3.81 15.32 0.59
CA ALA A 103 4.00 14.58 1.84
C ALA A 103 2.66 14.29 2.52
N VAL A 104 1.79 15.30 2.61
CA VAL A 104 0.46 15.16 3.24
C VAL A 104 -0.43 14.19 2.45
N ALA A 105 -0.46 14.33 1.13
CA ALA A 105 -1.19 13.44 0.23
C ALA A 105 -0.68 12.01 0.34
N GLY A 106 0.64 11.81 0.38
CA GLY A 106 1.24 10.48 0.55
C GLY A 106 0.91 9.82 1.88
N ALA A 107 0.98 10.58 2.98
CA ALA A 107 0.58 10.11 4.31
C ALA A 107 -0.91 9.72 4.33
N LEU A 108 -1.77 10.61 3.85
CA LEU A 108 -3.21 10.40 3.81
C LEU A 108 -3.57 9.19 2.95
N ALA A 109 -2.95 9.07 1.76
CA ALA A 109 -3.16 7.94 0.89
C ALA A 109 -2.74 6.62 1.56
N THR A 110 -1.65 6.62 2.33
CA THR A 110 -1.20 5.43 3.06
C THR A 110 -2.22 5.01 4.13
N VAL A 111 -2.67 5.95 4.97
CA VAL A 111 -3.66 5.67 6.02
C VAL A 111 -4.98 5.17 5.43
N LEU A 112 -5.46 5.83 4.39
CA LEU A 112 -6.69 5.42 3.71
C LEU A 112 -6.53 4.08 2.97
N THR A 113 -5.32 3.74 2.51
CA THR A 113 -5.02 2.43 1.91
C THR A 113 -5.18 1.32 2.93
N TYR A 114 -4.70 1.49 4.17
CA TYR A 114 -4.96 0.52 5.25
C TYR A 114 -6.45 0.32 5.47
N ALA A 115 -7.21 1.42 5.62
CA ALA A 115 -8.65 1.35 5.85
C ALA A 115 -9.37 0.62 4.70
N PHE A 116 -9.07 0.99 3.46
CA PHE A 116 -9.70 0.38 2.29
C PHE A 116 -9.30 -1.08 2.09
N ALA A 117 -8.01 -1.41 2.29
CA ALA A 117 -7.54 -2.79 2.23
C ALA A 117 -8.20 -3.67 3.30
N LEU A 118 -8.42 -3.16 4.52
CA LEU A 118 -9.13 -3.88 5.57
C LEU A 118 -10.60 -4.12 5.24
N VAL A 119 -11.27 -3.18 4.57
CA VAL A 119 -12.62 -3.41 4.03
C VAL A 119 -12.61 -4.55 3.00
N LEU A 120 -11.63 -4.57 2.09
CA LEU A 120 -11.51 -5.66 1.12
C LEU A 120 -11.23 -7.01 1.79
N VAL A 121 -10.36 -7.04 2.81
CA VAL A 121 -10.06 -8.25 3.60
C VAL A 121 -11.33 -8.73 4.31
N PHE A 122 -12.06 -7.84 4.97
CA PHE A 122 -13.32 -8.17 5.64
C PHE A 122 -14.35 -8.78 4.68
N LEU A 123 -14.58 -8.14 3.53
CA LEU A 123 -15.49 -8.65 2.51
C LEU A 123 -15.05 -10.01 1.98
N THR A 124 -13.74 -10.22 1.81
CA THR A 124 -13.18 -11.50 1.36
C THR A 124 -13.39 -12.58 2.43
N LEU A 125 -13.14 -12.27 3.71
CA LEU A 125 -13.38 -13.19 4.81
C LEU A 125 -14.85 -13.59 4.92
N LEU A 126 -15.79 -12.65 4.74
CA LEU A 126 -17.22 -12.96 4.70
C LEU A 126 -17.54 -14.00 3.62
N VAL A 127 -17.01 -13.83 2.40
CA VAL A 127 -17.22 -14.77 1.31
C VAL A 127 -16.57 -16.11 1.58
N VAL A 128 -15.32 -16.12 2.03
CA VAL A 128 -14.56 -17.36 2.30
C VAL A 128 -15.21 -18.18 3.41
N LEU A 129 -15.60 -17.54 4.51
CA LEU A 129 -16.24 -18.22 5.65
C LEU A 129 -17.66 -18.69 5.30
N ALA A 130 -18.42 -17.94 4.50
CA ALA A 130 -19.75 -18.35 4.06
C ALA A 130 -19.71 -19.53 3.07
N VAL A 131 -18.75 -19.56 2.14
CA VAL A 131 -18.61 -20.62 1.14
C VAL A 131 -17.91 -21.87 1.71
N GLY A 132 -17.00 -21.68 2.67
CA GLY A 132 -16.29 -22.77 3.35
C GLY A 132 -17.12 -23.55 4.38
N GLY A 133 -18.43 -23.29 4.46
CA GLY A 133 -19.35 -23.69 5.54
C GLY A 133 -19.52 -25.19 5.83
N THR A 134 -18.87 -26.08 5.09
CA THR A 134 -18.81 -27.51 5.45
C THR A 134 -17.67 -27.76 6.45
N GLY A 135 -17.81 -27.31 7.71
CA GLY A 135 -16.87 -27.67 8.79
C GLY A 135 -16.45 -26.55 9.76
N THR A 136 -16.87 -25.30 9.52
CA THR A 136 -16.52 -24.16 10.40
C THR A 136 -17.44 -24.00 11.61
N GLY A 137 -18.57 -24.71 11.65
CA GLY A 137 -19.56 -24.62 12.75
C GLY A 137 -20.29 -23.28 12.81
N ILE A 138 -20.20 -22.45 11.77
CA ILE A 138 -20.88 -21.16 11.67
C ILE A 138 -22.27 -21.41 11.09
N GLU A 139 -23.31 -21.28 11.91
CA GLU A 139 -24.69 -21.59 11.51
C GLU A 139 -25.53 -20.33 11.28
N THR A 140 -25.10 -19.20 11.88
CA THR A 140 -25.84 -17.94 11.81
C THR A 140 -25.06 -16.82 11.10
N THR A 141 -25.79 -15.86 10.54
CA THR A 141 -25.20 -14.65 9.93
C THR A 141 -24.50 -13.76 10.95
N THR A 142 -24.96 -13.78 12.20
CA THR A 142 -24.36 -13.03 13.31
C THR A 142 -22.97 -13.57 13.66
N GLU A 143 -22.83 -14.89 13.79
CA GLU A 143 -21.53 -15.54 14.05
C GLU A 143 -20.55 -15.30 12.90
N LEU A 144 -21.02 -15.37 11.65
CA LEU A 144 -20.21 -15.05 10.48
C LEU A 144 -19.63 -13.63 10.56
N LEU A 145 -20.48 -12.66 10.90
CA LEU A 145 -20.08 -11.26 11.02
C LEU A 145 -19.09 -11.05 12.17
N GLU A 146 -19.33 -11.70 13.31
CA GLU A 146 -18.47 -11.65 14.49
C GLU A 146 -17.08 -12.20 14.20
N VAL A 147 -16.98 -13.41 13.63
CA VAL A 147 -15.70 -14.04 13.29
C VAL A 147 -14.95 -13.24 12.23
N ALA A 148 -15.63 -12.80 11.16
CA ALA A 148 -15.00 -12.02 10.09
C ALA A 148 -14.48 -10.66 10.61
N SER A 149 -15.26 -9.98 11.46
CA SER A 149 -14.87 -8.68 12.02
C SER A 149 -13.71 -8.83 13.00
N MET A 150 -13.76 -9.82 13.90
CA MET A 150 -12.67 -10.12 14.84
C MET A 150 -11.36 -10.40 14.09
N LEU A 151 -11.38 -11.30 13.10
CA LEU A 151 -10.19 -11.62 12.30
C LEU A 151 -9.66 -10.39 11.55
N THR A 152 -10.54 -9.58 10.97
CA THR A 152 -10.13 -8.35 10.27
C THR A 152 -9.44 -7.37 11.22
N VAL A 153 -9.98 -7.17 12.42
CA VAL A 153 -9.38 -6.28 13.43
C VAL A 153 -8.01 -6.78 13.84
N VAL A 154 -7.86 -8.08 14.11
CA VAL A 154 -6.56 -8.68 14.46
C VAL A 154 -5.56 -8.48 13.32
N ILE A 155 -5.93 -8.82 12.08
CA ILE A 155 -5.09 -8.62 10.89
C ILE A 155 -4.68 -7.15 10.76
N GLY A 156 -5.61 -6.22 10.96
CA GLY A 156 -5.34 -4.78 10.88
C GLY A 156 -4.37 -4.29 11.94
N ILE A 157 -4.52 -4.73 13.19
CA ILE A 157 -3.61 -4.39 14.29
C ILE A 157 -2.18 -4.87 13.95
N PHE A 158 -2.03 -6.13 13.56
CA PHE A 158 -0.72 -6.67 13.20
C PHE A 158 -0.12 -5.97 11.97
N ALA A 159 -0.92 -5.71 10.94
CA ALA A 159 -0.46 -4.99 9.74
C ALA A 159 0.11 -3.61 10.09
N VAL A 160 -0.61 -2.84 10.92
CA VAL A 160 -0.18 -1.49 11.34
C VAL A 160 1.04 -1.55 12.25
N ILE A 161 1.09 -2.47 13.21
CA ILE A 161 2.25 -2.61 14.11
C ILE A 161 3.50 -3.00 13.32
N LEU A 162 3.39 -3.97 12.43
CA LEU A 162 4.53 -4.54 11.71
C LEU A 162 5.04 -3.62 10.59
N THR A 163 4.15 -2.88 9.93
CA THR A 163 4.50 -2.13 8.71
C THR A 163 4.18 -0.64 8.76
N GLY A 164 3.39 -0.16 9.73
CA GLY A 164 2.97 1.24 9.86
C GLY A 164 4.14 2.20 9.97
N TRP A 165 5.12 1.86 10.80
CA TRP A 165 6.33 2.67 11.03
C TRP A 165 7.16 2.88 9.75
N LEU A 166 7.09 1.95 8.79
CA LEU A 166 7.81 2.00 7.53
C LEU A 166 6.97 2.58 6.38
N THR A 167 5.69 2.21 6.33
CA THR A 167 4.77 2.59 5.24
C THR A 167 4.44 4.07 5.26
N ILE A 168 4.22 4.67 6.43
CA ILE A 168 3.93 6.11 6.57
C ILE A 168 5.08 6.98 6.01
N PRO A 169 6.34 6.84 6.44
CA PRO A 169 7.42 7.67 5.90
C PRO A 169 7.68 7.41 4.41
N ILE A 170 7.55 6.17 3.94
CA ILE A 170 7.66 5.85 2.50
C ILE A 170 6.50 6.49 1.72
N GLY A 171 5.29 6.53 2.28
CA GLY A 171 4.15 7.25 1.74
C GLY A 171 4.43 8.74 1.55
N CYS A 172 4.90 9.40 2.61
CA CYS A 172 5.30 10.81 2.56
C CYS A 172 6.38 11.07 1.50
N LEU A 173 7.41 10.21 1.47
CA LEU A 173 8.54 10.34 0.56
C LEU A 173 8.10 10.14 -0.90
N SER A 174 7.33 9.08 -1.18
CA SER A 174 6.83 8.76 -2.52
C SER A 174 5.93 9.86 -3.07
N GLY A 175 5.01 10.40 -2.26
CA GLY A 175 4.16 11.52 -2.66
C GLY A 175 4.95 12.80 -2.93
N THR A 176 5.99 13.07 -2.14
CA THR A 176 6.89 14.21 -2.37
C THR A 176 7.70 14.05 -3.66
N ILE A 177 8.24 12.85 -3.92
CA ILE A 177 8.98 12.53 -5.14
C ILE A 177 8.05 12.65 -6.35
N TYR A 178 6.81 12.16 -6.25
CA TYR A 178 5.83 12.22 -7.32
C TYR A 178 5.55 13.66 -7.76
N GLU A 179 5.22 14.56 -6.83
CA GLU A 179 4.96 15.97 -7.14
C GLU A 179 6.20 16.67 -7.71
N ARG A 180 7.40 16.37 -7.18
CA ARG A 180 8.66 16.92 -7.71
C ARG A 180 8.98 16.43 -9.11
N ALA A 181 8.81 15.14 -9.39
CA ALA A 181 9.09 14.55 -10.69
C ALA A 181 8.13 15.07 -11.76
N ARG A 182 6.88 15.36 -11.39
CA ARG A 182 5.88 15.97 -12.27
C ARG A 182 6.21 17.42 -12.63
N ALA A 183 6.80 18.18 -11.72
CA ALA A 183 7.18 19.58 -11.96
C ALA A 183 8.37 19.74 -12.93
N VAL A 184 9.09 18.67 -13.27
CA VAL A 184 10.22 18.72 -14.21
C VAL A 184 9.69 18.70 -15.66
N PRO A 185 9.89 19.78 -16.45
CA PRO A 185 9.47 19.83 -17.85
C PRO A 185 10.11 18.70 -18.67
N VAL A 186 9.34 18.06 -19.54
CA VAL A 186 9.86 17.12 -20.54
C VAL A 186 10.51 17.97 -21.64
N ARG A 187 11.77 17.67 -21.99
CA ARG A 187 12.38 18.14 -23.25
C ARG A 187 12.02 17.17 -24.36
#